data_AF-A0A822ACH6-F1
#
_entry.id   AF-A0A822ACH6-F1
#
_cell.length_a   1.000
_cell.length_b   1.000
_cell.length_c   1.000
_cell.angle_alpha   90.00
_cell.angle_beta   90.00
_cell.angle_gamma   90.00
#
_symmetry.space_group_name_H-M   'P 1'
#
loop_
_entity.id
_entity.type
_entity.pdbx_description
1 polymer ?
#
loop_
_entity_poly.entity_id
_entity_poly.type
_entity_poly.pdbx_seq_one_letter_code
_entity_poly.pdbx_strand_id
1 'polypeptide(L)'
;MSQTTSFETVSDTSAPTTSQPTKVAPTLKLDILRIIRLCQQQHGLRHGDYQRYRSFCSRRLRRIRKSLELTYGNQKKFQKPIITDELVAKDSRYLLLPLICSERAWAYAMQLKSEANTEPRKKFHLLNRLRKAVKHAEQLETLCNQQKTCDARTKLEVQAYTAVMNGHLKFEMQSWADALQFYIRAQAIYDNLKTGVRSEDDKQMIDQRIDEITTNARFCQYKSGDKKSCQNNSYKIKI
;
A
#
# COMPACT_ATOMS: atom_id res chain seq x y z
N MET A 1 -81.29 26.61 11.98
CA MET A 1 -82.06 25.40 11.59
C MET A 1 -81.44 24.89 10.32
N SER A 2 -81.09 23.64 10.09
CA SER A 2 -80.87 22.44 10.90
C SER A 2 -80.03 21.53 9.97
N GLN A 3 -79.28 20.64 10.58
CA GLN A 3 -78.43 19.61 9.97
C GLN A 3 -79.19 18.71 9.00
N THR A 4 -78.51 18.08 8.02
CA THR A 4 -78.25 16.60 7.95
C THR A 4 -77.61 16.13 6.62
N THR A 5 -76.40 15.54 6.72
CA THR A 5 -75.84 14.29 6.11
C THR A 5 -75.92 14.06 4.58
N SER A 6 -74.89 13.60 3.84
CA SER A 6 -73.97 12.45 4.03
C SER A 6 -72.78 12.56 3.04
N PHE A 7 -71.51 12.45 3.44
CA PHE A 7 -70.66 11.23 3.55
C PHE A 7 -70.25 10.58 2.21
N GLU A 8 -69.09 10.97 1.67
CA GLU A 8 -68.23 10.09 0.85
C GLU A 8 -66.77 10.30 1.28
N THR A 9 -66.22 9.25 1.89
CA THR A 9 -64.81 9.11 2.26
C THR A 9 -64.08 8.40 1.13
N VAL A 10 -63.15 9.08 0.45
CA VAL A 10 -62.07 8.40 -0.29
C VAL A 10 -60.78 8.68 0.44
N SER A 11 -60.30 7.61 1.06
CA SER A 11 -59.04 7.51 1.80
C SER A 11 -57.84 7.66 0.88
N ASP A 12 -57.07 8.72 1.09
CA ASP A 12 -55.68 8.83 0.66
C ASP A 12 -54.88 7.68 1.29
N THR A 13 -54.50 6.71 0.46
CA THR A 13 -53.57 5.66 0.84
C THR A 13 -52.15 6.22 0.66
N SER A 14 -51.66 6.95 1.66
CA SER A 14 -50.24 7.26 1.77
C SER A 14 -49.49 5.98 2.14
N ALA A 15 -49.02 5.25 1.12
CA ALA A 15 -48.10 4.15 1.33
C ALA A 15 -46.80 4.68 1.98
N PRO A 16 -46.33 4.07 3.07
CA PRO A 16 -45.01 4.39 3.61
C PRO A 16 -43.99 3.80 2.64
N THR A 17 -43.23 4.67 1.96
CA THR A 17 -42.03 4.27 1.23
C THR A 17 -41.02 3.74 2.25
N THR A 18 -41.11 2.44 2.52
CA THR A 18 -40.08 1.64 3.18
C THR A 18 -38.78 1.87 2.43
N SER A 19 -37.90 2.69 3.02
CA SER A 19 -36.53 2.88 2.58
C SER A 19 -35.83 1.53 2.63
N GLN A 20 -35.78 0.84 1.49
CA GLN A 20 -34.97 -0.36 1.35
C GLN A 20 -33.50 0.01 1.62
N PRO A 21 -32.77 -0.79 2.42
CA PRO A 21 -31.33 -0.60 2.57
C PRO A 21 -30.70 -0.84 1.21
N THR A 22 -30.13 0.23 0.63
CA THR A 22 -29.31 0.14 -0.58
C THR A 22 -28.20 -0.88 -0.31
N LYS A 23 -28.21 -2.00 -1.05
CA LYS A 23 -27.10 -2.96 -1.06
C LYS A 23 -25.85 -2.22 -1.54
N VAL A 24 -25.06 -1.73 -0.60
CA VAL A 24 -23.75 -1.12 -0.86
C VAL A 24 -22.90 -2.20 -1.54
N ALA A 25 -22.49 -1.96 -2.79
CA ALA A 25 -21.62 -2.89 -3.50
C ALA A 25 -20.38 -3.20 -2.63
N PRO A 26 -19.88 -4.44 -2.61
CA PRO A 26 -18.75 -4.82 -1.77
C PRO A 26 -17.53 -3.96 -2.14
N THR A 27 -17.20 -3.00 -1.27
CA THR A 27 -16.02 -2.16 -1.43
C THR A 27 -14.77 -3.00 -1.18
N LEU A 28 -13.83 -3.00 -2.12
CA LEU A 28 -12.55 -3.67 -1.94
C LEU A 28 -11.73 -2.87 -0.92
N LYS A 29 -11.52 -3.45 0.26
CA LYS A 29 -10.71 -2.90 1.34
C LYS A 29 -9.47 -3.74 1.54
N LEU A 30 -8.32 -3.09 1.55
CA LEU A 30 -7.04 -3.70 1.82
C LEU A 30 -6.22 -2.79 2.71
N ASP A 31 -5.91 -3.26 3.92
CA ASP A 31 -5.04 -2.57 4.88
C ASP A 31 -3.59 -2.97 4.62
N ILE A 32 -2.94 -2.25 3.71
CA ILE A 32 -1.63 -2.61 3.16
C ILE A 32 -0.56 -2.53 4.24
N LEU A 33 -0.53 -1.42 4.99
CA LEU A 33 0.48 -1.22 6.02
C LEU A 33 0.40 -2.30 7.10
N ARG A 34 -0.82 -2.61 7.56
CA ARG A 34 -1.07 -3.64 8.55
C ARG A 34 -0.63 -5.02 8.07
N ILE A 35 -1.00 -5.41 6.84
CA ILE A 35 -0.59 -6.69 6.25
C ILE A 35 0.93 -6.79 6.19
N ILE A 36 1.61 -5.75 5.71
CA ILE A 36 3.07 -5.74 5.59
C ILE A 36 3.72 -5.88 6.96
N ARG A 37 3.35 -5.03 7.93
CA ARG A 37 3.96 -5.01 9.28
C ARG A 37 3.80 -6.34 9.99
N LEU A 38 2.60 -6.91 10.01
CA LEU A 38 2.35 -8.21 10.64
C LEU A 38 3.16 -9.32 9.96
N CYS A 39 3.18 -9.36 8.63
CA CYS A 39 3.95 -10.35 7.90
C CYS A 39 5.46 -10.22 8.15
N GLN A 40 5.98 -8.99 8.21
CA GLN A 40 7.40 -8.73 8.46
C GLN A 40 7.80 -9.15 9.87
N GLN A 41 7.04 -8.75 10.89
CA GLN A 41 7.29 -9.10 12.29
C GLN A 41 7.24 -10.62 12.54
N GLN A 42 6.23 -11.31 11.99
CA GLN A 42 6.04 -12.75 12.18
C GLN A 42 7.07 -13.61 11.44
N HIS A 43 7.62 -13.13 10.32
CA HIS A 43 8.40 -13.96 9.39
C HIS A 43 9.87 -13.57 9.25
N GLY A 44 10.48 -13.05 10.33
CA GLY A 44 11.94 -12.96 10.48
C GLY A 44 12.48 -11.54 10.60
N LEU A 45 11.71 -10.51 10.21
CA LEU A 45 12.23 -9.14 10.21
C LEU A 45 12.46 -8.59 11.62
N ARG A 46 11.81 -9.16 12.65
CA ARG A 46 12.10 -8.87 14.06
C ARG A 46 13.56 -9.16 14.43
N HIS A 47 14.21 -10.09 13.75
CA HIS A 47 15.62 -10.46 13.94
C HIS A 47 16.52 -10.03 12.77
N GLY A 48 16.01 -9.21 11.83
CA GLY A 48 16.76 -8.78 10.65
C GLY A 48 16.97 -9.86 9.58
N ASP A 49 16.24 -10.98 9.63
CA ASP A 49 16.38 -12.06 8.66
C ASP A 49 15.51 -11.83 7.41
N TYR A 50 16.10 -11.13 6.43
CA TYR A 50 15.46 -10.83 5.14
C TYR A 50 15.30 -12.06 4.25
N GLN A 51 16.17 -13.06 4.36
CA GLN A 51 16.12 -14.29 3.56
C GLN A 51 14.89 -15.13 3.93
N ARG A 52 14.60 -15.24 5.23
CA ARG A 52 13.39 -15.91 5.73
C ARG A 52 12.12 -15.20 5.28
N TYR A 53 12.08 -13.86 5.37
CA TYR A 53 10.94 -13.08 4.90
C TYR A 53 10.70 -13.23 3.39
N ARG A 54 11.77 -13.17 2.57
CA ARG A 54 11.70 -13.42 1.13
C ARG A 54 11.16 -14.83 0.80
N SER A 55 11.58 -15.84 1.55
CA SER A 55 11.14 -17.23 1.39
C SER A 55 9.67 -17.40 1.77
N PHE A 56 9.21 -16.70 2.81
CA PHE A 56 7.80 -16.59 3.14
C PHE A 56 6.99 -15.96 2.01
N CYS A 57 7.40 -14.80 1.48
CA CYS A 57 6.70 -14.11 0.39
C CYS A 57 6.61 -15.01 -0.86
N SER A 58 7.66 -15.77 -1.18
CA SER A 58 7.65 -16.73 -2.28
C SER A 58 6.62 -17.85 -2.09
N ARG A 59 6.55 -18.44 -0.89
CA ARG A 59 5.56 -19.48 -0.55
C ARG A 59 4.13 -18.93 -0.51
N ARG A 60 3.93 -17.73 0.03
CA ARG A 60 2.64 -17.04 0.06
C ARG A 60 2.14 -16.76 -1.36
N LEU A 61 3.00 -16.24 -2.24
CA LEU A 61 2.67 -16.03 -3.65
C LEU A 61 2.25 -17.33 -4.35
N ARG A 62 2.95 -18.44 -4.11
CA ARG A 62 2.58 -19.74 -4.68
C ARG A 62 1.19 -20.18 -4.21
N ARG A 63 0.88 -20.03 -2.93
CA ARG A 63 -0.44 -20.37 -2.37
C ARG A 63 -1.56 -19.51 -2.94
N ILE A 64 -1.35 -18.20 -3.01
CA ILE A 64 -2.34 -17.27 -3.60
C ILE A 64 -2.59 -17.61 -5.07
N ARG A 65 -1.54 -17.83 -5.86
CA ARG A 65 -1.69 -18.22 -7.27
C ARG A 65 -2.43 -19.54 -7.44
N LYS A 66 -2.14 -20.55 -6.59
CA LYS A 66 -2.87 -21.82 -6.61
C LYS A 66 -4.35 -21.64 -6.26
N SER A 67 -4.65 -20.81 -5.26
CA SER A 67 -6.03 -20.52 -4.84
C SER A 67 -6.83 -19.73 -5.88
N LEU A 68 -6.17 -18.91 -6.69
CA LEU A 68 -6.81 -18.11 -7.75
C LEU A 68 -6.69 -18.78 -9.12
N GLU A 69 -6.20 -20.02 -9.16
CA GLU A 69 -5.97 -20.82 -10.37
C GLU A 69 -5.11 -20.11 -11.44
N LEU A 70 -4.31 -19.13 -11.02
CA LEU A 70 -3.35 -18.41 -11.85
C LEU A 70 -2.09 -19.26 -12.04
N THR A 71 -2.20 -20.28 -12.90
CA THR A 71 -1.08 -21.13 -13.29
C THR A 71 -0.27 -20.46 -14.41
N TYR A 72 1.05 -20.63 -14.36
CA TYR A 72 1.96 -20.09 -15.37
C TYR A 72 1.98 -21.00 -16.61
N GLY A 73 0.85 -21.14 -17.29
CA GLY A 73 0.70 -22.04 -18.44
C GLY A 73 1.18 -23.47 -18.16
N ASN A 74 1.37 -24.24 -19.24
CA ASN A 74 1.93 -25.59 -19.16
C ASN A 74 3.47 -25.53 -19.07
N GLN A 75 4.10 -26.59 -18.53
CA GLN A 75 5.56 -26.69 -18.33
C GLN A 75 6.41 -26.34 -19.57
N LYS A 76 5.84 -26.47 -20.77
CA LYS A 76 6.50 -26.20 -22.06
C LYS A 76 6.39 -24.74 -22.54
N LYS A 77 5.44 -23.95 -22.04
CA LYS A 77 5.22 -22.54 -22.46
C LYS A 77 4.92 -21.67 -21.25
N PHE A 78 5.85 -20.77 -20.94
CA PHE A 78 5.64 -19.77 -19.90
C PHE A 78 4.65 -18.72 -20.37
N GLN A 79 3.48 -18.66 -19.74
CA GLN A 79 2.52 -17.59 -19.90
C GLN A 79 2.37 -16.86 -18.57
N LYS A 80 2.69 -15.57 -18.55
CA LYS A 80 2.46 -14.74 -17.37
C LYS A 80 0.98 -14.41 -17.31
N PRO A 81 0.25 -14.79 -16.24
CA PRO A 81 -1.14 -14.37 -16.10
C PRO A 81 -1.20 -12.84 -16.02
N ILE A 82 -1.99 -12.25 -16.90
CA ILE A 82 -2.29 -10.83 -16.89
C ILE A 82 -3.39 -10.63 -15.85
N ILE A 83 -3.15 -9.76 -14.89
CA ILE A 83 -4.17 -9.38 -13.92
C ILE A 83 -5.03 -8.33 -14.62
N THR A 84 -6.23 -8.72 -15.05
CA THR A 84 -7.22 -7.83 -15.64
C THR A 84 -8.12 -7.22 -14.56
N ASP A 85 -8.69 -6.06 -14.84
CA ASP A 85 -9.53 -5.31 -13.89
C ASP A 85 -10.78 -6.12 -13.47
N GLU A 86 -11.33 -6.91 -14.39
CA GLU A 86 -12.47 -7.79 -14.13
C GLU A 86 -12.16 -8.86 -13.07
N LEU A 87 -10.92 -9.35 -13.00
CA LEU A 87 -10.52 -10.33 -11.99
C LEU A 87 -10.37 -9.66 -10.62
N VAL A 88 -9.84 -8.43 -10.60
CA VAL A 88 -9.71 -7.63 -9.38
C VAL A 88 -11.07 -7.30 -8.78
N ALA A 89 -12.08 -7.03 -9.62
CA ALA A 89 -13.45 -6.79 -9.17
C ALA A 89 -14.09 -8.01 -8.46
N LYS A 90 -13.67 -9.23 -8.82
CA LYS A 90 -14.21 -10.48 -8.26
C LYS A 90 -13.61 -10.81 -6.89
N ASP A 91 -12.30 -10.62 -6.73
CA ASP A 91 -11.63 -10.95 -5.48
C ASP A 91 -10.50 -9.96 -5.13
N SER A 92 -10.54 -9.43 -3.91
CA SER A 92 -9.48 -8.61 -3.31
C SER A 92 -8.11 -9.28 -3.29
N ARG A 93 -8.05 -10.63 -3.31
CA ARG A 93 -6.79 -11.39 -3.32
C ARG A 93 -5.92 -11.12 -4.54
N TYR A 94 -6.51 -10.66 -5.66
CA TYR A 94 -5.73 -10.26 -6.84
C TYR A 94 -4.86 -9.03 -6.57
N LEU A 95 -5.28 -8.10 -5.71
CA LEU A 95 -4.46 -6.95 -5.28
C LEU A 95 -3.28 -7.37 -4.39
N LEU A 96 -3.43 -8.47 -3.65
CA LEU A 96 -2.35 -8.99 -2.80
C LEU A 96 -1.18 -9.55 -3.62
N LEU A 97 -1.39 -9.97 -4.87
CA LEU A 97 -0.34 -10.51 -5.74
C LEU A 97 0.78 -9.51 -6.06
N PRO A 98 0.49 -8.32 -6.65
CA PRO A 98 1.53 -7.33 -6.91
C PRO A 98 2.14 -6.80 -5.61
N LEU A 99 1.37 -6.68 -4.52
CA LEU A 99 1.88 -6.30 -3.20
C LEU A 99 2.97 -7.26 -2.70
N ILE A 100 2.67 -8.57 -2.62
CA ILE A 100 3.66 -9.55 -2.14
C ILE A 100 4.81 -9.73 -3.16
N CYS A 101 4.58 -9.48 -4.46
CA CYS A 101 5.66 -9.45 -5.45
C CYS A 101 6.64 -8.29 -5.20
N SER A 102 6.13 -7.11 -4.84
CA SER A 102 6.93 -5.96 -4.44
C SER A 102 7.72 -6.26 -3.17
N GLU A 103 7.05 -6.73 -2.10
CA GLU A 103 7.70 -7.08 -0.83
C GLU A 103 8.81 -8.12 -0.99
N ARG A 104 8.60 -9.14 -1.83
CA ARG A 104 9.63 -10.14 -2.12
C ARG A 104 10.85 -9.53 -2.80
N ALA A 105 10.64 -8.60 -3.73
CA ALA A 105 11.73 -7.94 -4.44
C ALA A 105 12.49 -6.98 -3.51
N TRP A 106 11.77 -6.22 -2.67
CA TRP A 106 12.34 -5.36 -1.64
C TRP A 106 13.14 -6.16 -0.60
N ALA A 107 12.59 -7.26 -0.07
CA ALA A 107 13.30 -8.12 0.88
C ALA A 107 14.59 -8.68 0.30
N TYR A 108 14.59 -9.05 -0.98
CA TYR A 108 15.81 -9.49 -1.65
C TYR A 108 16.81 -8.33 -1.82
N ALA A 109 16.35 -7.12 -2.14
CA ALA A 109 17.23 -5.96 -2.17
C ALA A 109 17.90 -5.70 -0.82
N MET A 110 17.15 -5.82 0.29
CA MET A 110 17.70 -5.63 1.64
C MET A 110 18.67 -6.74 2.04
N GLN A 111 18.41 -8.01 1.67
CA GLN A 111 19.39 -9.10 1.82
C GLN A 111 20.70 -8.79 1.06
N LEU A 112 20.59 -8.32 -0.19
CA LEU A 112 21.76 -7.96 -0.99
C LEU A 112 22.50 -6.74 -0.43
N LYS A 113 21.80 -5.87 0.33
CA LYS A 113 22.40 -4.71 0.98
C LYS A 113 23.37 -5.13 2.08
N SER A 114 23.03 -6.14 2.88
CA SER A 114 23.96 -6.70 3.86
C SER A 114 25.13 -7.43 3.20
N GLU A 115 24.87 -8.17 2.11
CA GLU A 115 25.92 -8.89 1.35
C GLU A 115 26.84 -7.94 0.56
N ALA A 116 26.39 -6.74 0.20
CA ALA A 116 27.19 -5.78 -0.57
C ALA A 116 28.33 -5.16 0.25
N ASN A 117 28.32 -5.32 1.58
CA ASN A 117 29.42 -4.88 2.44
C ASN A 117 30.69 -5.70 2.20
N THR A 118 30.57 -6.99 1.87
CA THR A 118 31.70 -7.85 1.51
C THR A 118 31.94 -7.87 0.00
N GLU A 119 30.87 -7.81 -0.81
CA GLU A 119 30.93 -7.92 -2.27
C GLU A 119 30.26 -6.71 -2.95
N PRO A 120 30.98 -5.60 -3.21
CA PRO A 120 30.41 -4.35 -3.74
C PRO A 120 29.65 -4.52 -5.06
N ARG A 121 30.02 -5.51 -5.88
CA ARG A 121 29.34 -5.81 -7.16
C ARG A 121 27.87 -6.19 -6.97
N LYS A 122 27.47 -6.66 -5.79
CA LYS A 122 26.07 -6.98 -5.46
C LYS A 122 25.17 -5.75 -5.45
N LYS A 123 25.72 -4.53 -5.33
CA LYS A 123 24.97 -3.27 -5.39
C LYS A 123 24.18 -3.09 -6.69
N PHE A 124 24.74 -3.53 -7.84
CA PHE A 124 24.01 -3.51 -9.11
C PHE A 124 22.78 -4.43 -9.08
N HIS A 125 22.91 -5.60 -8.44
CA HIS A 125 21.81 -6.54 -8.29
C HIS A 125 20.73 -5.99 -7.35
N LEU A 126 21.14 -5.35 -6.25
CA LEU A 126 20.26 -4.65 -5.31
C LEU A 126 19.39 -3.61 -6.03
N LEU A 127 20.00 -2.71 -6.82
CA LEU A 127 19.26 -1.67 -7.54
C LEU A 127 18.25 -2.27 -8.52
N ASN A 128 18.61 -3.33 -9.24
CA ASN A 128 17.69 -4.03 -10.13
C ASN A 128 16.52 -4.67 -9.39
N ARG A 129 16.72 -5.12 -8.13
CA ARG A 129 15.64 -5.64 -7.29
C ARG A 129 14.71 -4.52 -6.80
N LEU A 130 15.24 -3.37 -6.39
CA LEU A 130 14.41 -2.22 -6.00
C LEU A 130 13.60 -1.66 -7.17
N ARG A 131 14.18 -1.52 -8.36
CA ARG A 131 13.43 -1.11 -9.57
C ARG A 131 12.27 -2.05 -9.85
N LYS A 132 12.47 -3.36 -9.64
CA LYS A 132 11.41 -4.36 -9.79
C LYS A 132 10.34 -4.25 -8.71
N ALA A 133 10.71 -3.90 -7.48
CA ALA A 133 9.74 -3.64 -6.40
C ALA A 133 8.85 -2.44 -6.76
N VAL A 134 9.47 -1.31 -7.15
CA VAL A 134 8.76 -0.11 -7.61
C VAL A 134 7.79 -0.42 -8.74
N LYS A 135 8.23 -1.13 -9.78
CA LYS A 135 7.36 -1.52 -10.90
C LYS A 135 6.13 -2.34 -10.46
N HIS A 136 6.27 -3.17 -9.42
CA HIS A 136 5.13 -3.91 -8.87
C HIS A 136 4.22 -3.04 -8.00
N ALA A 137 4.77 -2.06 -7.28
CA ALA A 137 3.99 -1.07 -6.53
C ALA A 137 3.20 -0.14 -7.46
N GLU A 138 3.82 0.36 -8.54
CA GLU A 138 3.15 1.14 -9.58
C GLU A 138 2.03 0.33 -10.26
N GLN A 139 2.28 -0.96 -10.55
CA GLN A 139 1.24 -1.85 -11.07
C GLN A 139 0.06 -2.00 -10.09
N LEU A 140 0.33 -2.06 -8.78
CA LEU A 140 -0.73 -2.10 -7.77
C LEU A 140 -1.53 -0.78 -7.76
N GLU A 141 -0.85 0.36 -7.88
CA GLU A 141 -1.47 1.68 -7.94
C GLU A 141 -2.37 1.85 -9.17
N THR A 142 -1.91 1.43 -10.35
CA THR A 142 -2.72 1.48 -11.57
C THR A 142 -3.99 0.66 -11.42
N LEU A 143 -3.88 -0.57 -10.89
CA LEU A 143 -5.04 -1.44 -10.66
C LEU A 143 -6.03 -0.82 -9.67
N CYS A 144 -5.55 -0.22 -8.58
CA CYS A 144 -6.42 0.44 -7.61
C CYS A 144 -7.09 1.70 -8.16
N ASN A 145 -6.42 2.45 -9.03
CA ASN A 145 -6.99 3.66 -9.65
C ASN A 145 -8.02 3.32 -10.73
N GLN A 146 -7.77 2.27 -11.52
CA GLN A 146 -8.70 1.77 -12.55
C GLN A 146 -9.98 1.19 -11.93
N GLN A 147 -9.87 0.58 -10.75
CA GLN A 147 -11.00 -0.03 -10.07
C GLN A 147 -11.92 1.01 -9.40
N LYS A 148 -13.19 1.04 -9.85
CA LYS A 148 -14.23 1.94 -9.29
C LYS A 148 -14.71 1.52 -7.89
N THR A 149 -14.68 0.23 -7.57
CA THR A 149 -15.15 -0.30 -6.27
C THR A 149 -14.08 -0.31 -5.16
N CYS A 150 -12.89 0.21 -5.45
CA CYS A 150 -11.79 0.27 -4.48
C CYS A 150 -11.99 1.43 -3.49
N ASP A 151 -11.84 1.14 -2.21
CA ASP A 151 -11.99 2.13 -1.14
C ASP A 151 -10.98 3.28 -1.29
N ALA A 152 -11.42 4.51 -1.02
CA ALA A 152 -10.57 5.70 -1.11
C ALA A 152 -9.36 5.60 -0.19
N ARG A 153 -9.53 4.99 0.99
CA ARG A 153 -8.45 4.72 1.93
C ARG A 153 -7.39 3.80 1.32
N THR A 154 -7.79 2.69 0.72
CA THR A 154 -6.86 1.74 0.10
C THR A 154 -6.09 2.40 -1.05
N LYS A 155 -6.72 3.29 -1.83
CA LYS A 155 -6.01 4.07 -2.86
C LYS A 155 -4.89 4.93 -2.27
N LEU A 156 -5.18 5.65 -1.19
CA LEU A 156 -4.18 6.46 -0.47
C LEU A 156 -3.06 5.60 0.13
N GLU A 157 -3.37 4.45 0.72
CA GLU A 157 -2.36 3.53 1.26
C GLU A 157 -1.43 2.97 0.17
N VAL A 158 -1.97 2.64 -1.01
CA VAL A 158 -1.15 2.22 -2.16
C VAL A 158 -0.24 3.35 -2.62
N GLN A 159 -0.76 4.57 -2.76
CA GLN A 159 0.03 5.74 -3.15
C GLN A 159 1.17 6.00 -2.16
N ALA A 160 0.90 5.91 -0.86
CA ALA A 160 1.92 6.03 0.17
C ALA A 160 2.97 4.92 0.05
N TYR A 161 2.56 3.67 -0.17
CA TYR A 161 3.46 2.54 -0.36
C TYR A 161 4.36 2.71 -1.59
N THR A 162 3.80 3.10 -2.73
CA THR A 162 4.55 3.36 -3.97
C THR A 162 5.56 4.51 -3.78
N ALA A 163 5.16 5.58 -3.09
CA ALA A 163 6.06 6.69 -2.78
C ALA A 163 7.24 6.23 -1.90
N VAL A 164 7.01 5.40 -0.88
CA VAL A 164 8.10 4.88 -0.04
C VAL A 164 9.04 3.96 -0.83
N MET A 165 8.51 3.07 -1.67
CA MET A 165 9.34 2.19 -2.50
C MET A 165 10.20 2.98 -3.50
N ASN A 166 9.65 4.04 -4.10
CA ASN A 166 10.40 4.98 -4.93
C ASN A 166 11.48 5.73 -4.14
N GLY A 167 11.15 6.19 -2.93
CA GLY A 167 12.10 6.79 -2.00
C GLY A 167 13.29 5.87 -1.71
N HIS A 168 13.05 4.60 -1.41
CA HIS A 168 14.11 3.61 -1.19
C HIS A 168 14.99 3.40 -2.43
N LEU A 169 14.39 3.33 -3.63
CA LEU A 169 15.16 3.21 -4.87
C LEU A 169 16.09 4.42 -5.08
N LYS A 170 15.54 5.63 -4.97
CA LYS A 170 16.30 6.88 -5.19
C LYS A 170 17.36 7.10 -4.11
N PHE A 171 17.09 6.69 -2.88
CA PHE A 171 18.04 6.68 -1.78
C PHE A 171 19.27 5.83 -2.10
N GLU A 172 19.08 4.60 -2.58
CA GLU A 172 20.18 3.70 -2.96
C GLU A 172 20.92 4.16 -4.23
N MET A 173 20.24 4.91 -5.10
CA MET A 173 20.84 5.60 -6.24
C MET A 173 21.63 6.86 -5.87
N GLN A 174 21.64 7.25 -4.58
CA GLN A 174 22.28 8.48 -4.08
C GLN A 174 21.69 9.77 -4.67
N SER A 175 20.48 9.70 -5.25
CA SER A 175 19.73 10.87 -5.71
C SER A 175 18.94 11.44 -4.52
N TRP A 176 19.64 12.16 -3.64
CA TRP A 176 19.11 12.61 -2.35
C TRP A 176 17.91 13.56 -2.46
N ALA A 177 17.93 14.47 -3.44
CA ALA A 177 16.86 15.45 -3.67
C ALA A 177 15.55 14.76 -4.09
N ASP A 178 15.60 13.88 -5.09
CA ASP A 178 14.45 13.08 -5.52
C ASP A 178 13.92 12.20 -4.38
N ALA A 179 14.83 11.52 -3.66
CA ALA A 179 14.46 10.65 -2.56
C ALA A 179 13.73 11.42 -1.45
N LEU A 180 14.19 12.63 -1.14
CA LEU A 180 13.55 13.50 -0.16
C LEU A 180 12.12 13.88 -0.58
N GLN A 181 11.89 14.24 -1.84
CA GLN A 181 10.55 14.57 -2.33
C GLN A 181 9.58 13.40 -2.19
N PHE A 182 10.01 12.18 -2.54
CA PHE A 182 9.20 10.98 -2.36
C PHE A 182 8.90 10.68 -0.89
N TYR A 183 9.87 10.87 0.00
CA TYR A 183 9.65 10.67 1.44
C TYR A 183 8.71 11.71 2.04
N ILE A 184 8.83 13.00 1.68
CA ILE A 184 7.91 14.05 2.13
C ILE A 184 6.48 13.75 1.63
N ARG A 185 6.34 13.34 0.37
CA ARG A 185 5.05 12.93 -0.19
C ARG A 185 4.46 11.76 0.60
N ALA A 186 5.26 10.74 0.92
CA ALA A 186 4.79 9.61 1.70
C ALA A 186 4.36 10.01 3.12
N GLN A 187 5.13 10.88 3.80
CA GLN A 187 4.78 11.41 5.13
C GLN A 187 3.43 12.11 5.11
N ALA A 188 3.22 13.06 4.19
CA ALA A 188 1.97 13.79 4.10
C ALA A 188 0.76 12.88 3.89
N ILE A 189 0.89 11.80 3.09
CA ILE A 189 -0.20 10.83 2.89
C ILE A 189 -0.45 10.02 4.16
N TYR A 190 0.60 9.58 4.87
CA TYR A 190 0.44 8.84 6.13
C TYR A 190 -0.14 9.71 7.26
N ASP A 191 0.23 11.00 7.33
CA ASP A 191 -0.37 11.96 8.27
C ASP A 191 -1.87 12.12 7.99
N ASN A 192 -2.23 12.27 6.71
CA ASN A 192 -3.64 12.32 6.30
C ASN A 192 -4.38 11.03 6.68
N LEU A 193 -3.77 9.86 6.46
CA LEU A 193 -4.36 8.57 6.85
C LEU A 193 -4.53 8.45 8.37
N LYS A 194 -3.60 8.98 9.16
CA LYS A 194 -3.63 8.94 10.63
C LYS A 194 -4.86 9.66 11.20
N THR A 195 -5.27 10.78 10.61
CA THR A 195 -6.44 11.56 11.08
C THR A 195 -7.75 10.79 10.95
N GLY A 196 -7.89 9.93 9.94
CA GLY A 196 -9.09 9.12 9.68
C GLY A 196 -9.16 7.80 10.45
N VAL A 197 -8.11 7.41 11.18
CA VAL A 197 -8.06 6.14 11.91
C VAL A 197 -8.65 6.32 13.30
N ARG A 198 -9.56 5.42 13.70
CA ARG A 198 -10.12 5.40 15.07
C ARG A 198 -9.30 4.54 16.04
N SER A 199 -8.76 3.41 15.55
CA SER A 199 -7.97 2.46 16.35
C SER A 199 -6.61 3.03 16.76
N GLU A 200 -6.25 2.91 18.04
CA GLU A 200 -4.95 3.38 18.53
C GLU A 200 -3.79 2.53 18.01
N ASP A 201 -3.97 1.21 17.92
CA ASP A 201 -2.95 0.28 17.41
C ASP A 201 -2.54 0.63 15.96
N ASP A 202 -3.53 0.92 15.11
CA ASP A 202 -3.27 1.26 13.70
C ASP A 202 -2.58 2.64 13.59
N LYS A 203 -2.89 3.58 14.49
CA LYS A 203 -2.17 4.87 14.58
C LYS A 203 -0.70 4.66 14.96
N GLN A 204 -0.43 3.81 15.95
CA GLN A 204 0.94 3.50 16.35
C GLN A 204 1.74 2.85 15.21
N MET A 205 1.12 1.97 14.41
CA MET A 205 1.79 1.39 13.23
C MET A 205 2.13 2.44 12.16
N ILE A 206 1.26 3.43 11.96
CA ILE A 206 1.50 4.56 11.06
C ILE A 206 2.64 5.43 11.61
N ASP A 207 2.63 5.75 12.90
CA ASP A 207 3.68 6.56 13.53
C ASP A 207 5.06 5.92 13.40
N GLN A 208 5.17 4.61 13.70
CA GLN A 208 6.40 3.86 13.48
C GLN A 208 6.87 3.92 12.02
N ARG A 209 5.93 3.93 11.05
CA ARG A 209 6.29 4.06 9.63
C ARG A 209 6.75 5.48 9.28
N ILE A 210 6.11 6.50 9.84
CA ILE A 210 6.52 7.89 9.66
C ILE A 210 7.91 8.12 10.26
N ASP A 211 8.23 7.57 11.43
CA ASP A 211 9.54 7.69 12.07
C ASP A 211 10.67 7.08 11.22
N GLU A 212 10.44 5.91 10.64
CA GLU A 212 11.37 5.27 9.69
C GLU A 212 11.61 6.15 8.45
N ILE A 213 10.53 6.70 7.88
CA ILE A 213 10.63 7.59 6.71
C ILE A 213 11.36 8.88 7.09
N THR A 214 11.05 9.45 8.25
CA THR A 214 11.64 10.68 8.78
C THR A 214 13.14 10.53 8.99
N THR A 215 13.59 9.39 9.50
CA THR A 215 15.02 9.09 9.67
C THR A 215 15.75 9.11 8.33
N ASN A 216 15.18 8.46 7.31
CA ASN A 216 15.75 8.47 5.95
C ASN A 216 15.69 9.87 5.31
N ALA A 217 14.61 10.62 5.52
CA ALA A 217 14.43 11.97 4.99
C ALA A 217 15.46 12.94 5.60
N ARG A 218 15.70 12.88 6.92
CA ARG A 218 16.76 13.67 7.59
C ARG A 218 18.13 13.37 7.02
N PHE A 219 18.43 12.09 6.75
CA PHE A 219 19.69 11.72 6.10
C PHE A 219 19.81 12.30 4.69
N CYS A 220 18.75 12.22 3.88
CA CYS A 220 18.72 12.84 2.54
C CYS A 220 18.93 14.36 2.61
N GLN A 221 18.31 15.05 3.59
CA GLN A 221 18.47 16.49 3.80
C GLN A 221 19.92 16.84 4.13
N TYR A 222 20.53 16.10 5.07
CA TYR A 222 21.93 16.28 5.44
C TYR A 222 22.86 16.07 4.24
N LYS A 223 22.66 15.02 3.45
CA LYS A 223 23.48 14.73 2.27
C LYS A 223 23.25 15.67 1.09
N SER A 224 22.05 16.24 0.95
CA SER A 224 21.75 17.26 -0.06
C SER A 224 22.30 18.64 0.30
N GLY A 225 22.54 18.89 1.58
CA GLY A 225 22.92 20.21 2.10
C GLY A 225 24.23 20.18 2.88
N ASP A 226 25.37 20.20 2.18
CA ASP A 226 26.64 20.55 2.83
C ASP A 226 26.58 22.04 3.26
N LYS A 227 26.53 22.26 4.59
CA LYS A 227 26.81 23.50 5.36
C LYS A 227 25.76 24.62 5.57
N LYS A 228 24.50 24.58 5.08
CA LYS A 228 23.55 25.72 5.30
C LYS A 228 22.21 25.44 6.00
N SER A 229 21.91 24.22 6.45
CA SER A 229 20.55 23.89 6.94
C SER A 229 20.47 23.11 8.25
N CYS A 230 21.58 22.93 8.98
CA CYS A 230 21.56 22.17 10.24
C CYS A 230 20.84 22.87 11.42
N GLN A 231 20.29 24.09 11.25
CA GLN A 231 19.57 24.79 12.33
C GLN A 231 18.18 25.35 11.97
N ASN A 232 17.73 25.32 10.71
CA ASN A 232 16.57 26.14 10.31
C ASN A 232 15.29 25.39 9.91
N ASN A 233 15.06 24.16 10.41
CA ASN A 233 13.75 23.54 10.20
C ASN A 233 13.17 22.76 11.41
N SER A 234 13.68 23.03 12.61
CA SER A 234 12.97 22.67 13.86
C SER A 234 11.66 23.46 14.04
N TYR A 235 11.41 24.51 13.24
CA TYR A 235 10.25 25.40 13.40
C TYR A 235 9.13 25.23 12.36
N LYS A 236 9.13 24.19 11.53
CA LYS A 236 8.03 23.94 10.57
C LYS A 236 7.47 22.52 10.57
N ILE A 237 7.41 21.91 11.76
CA ILE A 237 6.51 20.78 12.03
C ILE A 237 5.81 21.06 13.36
N LYS A 238 4.88 22.01 13.35
CA LYS A 238 3.77 22.16 14.30
C LYS A 238 2.85 23.24 13.74
N ILE A 239 1.76 22.79 13.12
CA ILE A 239 0.35 23.18 13.30
C ILE A 239 -0.44 22.15 12.48
#